data_AF-A0A7S0J4Y9-F1
#
_entry.id   AF-A0A7S0J4Y9-F1
#
_cell.length_a   1.000
_cell.length_b   1.000
_cell.length_c   1.000
_cell.angle_alpha   90.00
_cell.angle_beta   90.00
_cell.angle_gamma   90.00
#
_symmetry.space_group_name_H-M   'P 1'
#
loop_
_entity.id
_entity.type
_entity.pdbx_description
1 polymer ?
#
loop_
_entity_poly.entity_id
_entity_poly.type
_entity_poly.pdbx_seq_one_letter_code
_entity_poly.pdbx_strand_id
1 'polypeptide(L)'
;ALLIRIAEAAQRRMDDFNPQELTNLAHAFAKAGEATPALFDAVAAASVPRLREFSPQGLANLVWAYSAAGHAAPALFDAVAAASAPRLREFNPQDLVSTAHSFSKAGHSAPALFDAIAAASALRL
;
A
#
# COMPACT_ATOMS: atom_id res chain seq x y z
N ALA A 1 -24.09 -3.41 8.32
CA ALA A 1 -24.24 -2.69 7.03
C ALA A 1 -23.69 -3.54 5.88
N LEU A 2 -24.10 -3.31 4.63
CA LEU A 2 -23.71 -4.11 3.46
C LEU A 2 -22.18 -4.26 3.31
N LEU A 3 -21.41 -3.19 3.55
CA LEU A 3 -19.94 -3.19 3.47
C LEU A 3 -19.28 -4.16 4.45
N ILE A 4 -19.82 -4.33 5.66
CA ILE A 4 -19.30 -5.28 6.65
C ILE A 4 -19.44 -6.72 6.14
N ARG A 5 -20.58 -7.06 5.54
CA ARG A 5 -20.80 -8.40 4.95
C ARG A 5 -19.88 -8.67 3.77
N ILE A 6 -19.59 -7.64 2.96
CA ILE A 6 -18.62 -7.72 1.86
C ILE A 6 -17.21 -7.95 2.43
N ALA A 7 -16.81 -7.21 3.47
CA ALA A 7 -15.51 -7.37 4.13
C ALA A 7 -15.34 -8.80 4.66
N GLU A 8 -16.32 -9.31 5.41
CA GLU A 8 -16.31 -10.68 5.94
C GLU A 8 -16.22 -11.74 4.83
N ALA A 9 -16.93 -11.54 3.72
CA ALA A 9 -16.87 -12.46 2.59
C ALA A 9 -15.52 -12.42 1.86
N ALA A 10 -14.94 -11.24 1.70
CA ALA A 10 -13.61 -11.08 1.11
C ALA A 10 -12.52 -11.70 1.99
N GLN A 11 -12.58 -11.51 3.32
CA GLN A 11 -11.64 -12.08 4.28
C GLN A 11 -11.58 -13.61 4.19
N ARG A 12 -12.72 -14.28 4.00
CA ARG A 12 -12.77 -15.76 3.85
C ARG A 12 -12.10 -16.28 2.58
N ARG A 13 -11.79 -15.40 1.63
CA ARG A 13 -11.23 -15.75 0.32
C ARG A 13 -9.95 -14.98 0.03
N MET A 14 -9.28 -14.43 1.05
CA MET A 14 -8.17 -13.51 0.86
C MET A 14 -7.03 -14.10 0.00
N ASP A 15 -6.80 -15.41 0.12
CA ASP A 15 -5.77 -16.12 -0.65
C ASP A 15 -6.11 -16.26 -2.14
N ASP A 16 -7.39 -16.12 -2.53
CA ASP A 16 -7.82 -16.14 -3.94
C ASP A 16 -7.45 -14.84 -4.67
N PHE A 17 -7.20 -13.76 -3.94
CA PHE A 17 -6.98 -12.43 -4.52
C PHE A 17 -5.57 -12.36 -5.10
N ASN A 18 -5.46 -11.80 -6.31
CA ASN A 18 -4.17 -11.42 -6.86
C ASN A 18 -3.68 -10.07 -6.26
N PRO A 19 -2.42 -9.66 -6.49
CA PRO A 19 -1.87 -8.42 -5.94
C PRO A 19 -2.68 -7.16 -6.25
N GLN A 20 -3.18 -7.05 -7.49
CA GLN A 20 -3.98 -5.90 -7.91
C GLN A 20 -5.35 -5.90 -7.21
N GLU A 21 -5.97 -7.07 -7.04
CA GLU A 21 -7.24 -7.21 -6.34
C GLU A 21 -7.12 -6.88 -4.84
N LEU A 22 -6.01 -7.26 -4.19
CA LEU A 22 -5.71 -6.88 -2.81
C LEU A 22 -5.61 -5.36 -2.65
N THR A 23 -4.85 -4.70 -3.54
CA THR A 23 -4.75 -3.23 -3.55
C THR A 23 -6.10 -2.57 -3.81
N ASN A 24 -6.87 -3.07 -4.78
CA ASN A 24 -8.19 -2.53 -5.11
C ASN A 24 -9.17 -2.67 -3.94
N LEU A 25 -9.12 -3.80 -3.22
CA LEU A 25 -9.94 -4.05 -2.05
C LEU A 25 -9.63 -3.04 -0.94
N ALA A 26 -8.35 -2.88 -0.57
CA ALA A 26 -7.93 -1.88 0.42
C ALA A 26 -8.33 -0.46 0.00
N HIS A 27 -8.12 -0.12 -1.27
CA HIS A 27 -8.46 1.19 -1.81
C HIS A 27 -9.97 1.48 -1.74
N ALA A 28 -10.81 0.52 -2.14
CA ALA A 28 -12.27 0.67 -2.11
C ALA A 28 -12.78 0.92 -0.69
N PHE A 29 -12.28 0.18 0.30
CA PHE A 29 -12.68 0.34 1.70
C PHE A 29 -12.12 1.62 2.33
N ALA A 30 -10.90 2.02 1.99
CA ALA A 30 -10.36 3.32 2.40
C ALA A 30 -11.20 4.48 1.87
N LYS A 31 -11.67 4.40 0.62
CA LYS A 31 -12.53 5.40 -0.01
C LYS A 31 -13.95 5.42 0.56
N ALA A 32 -14.47 4.28 0.98
CA ALA A 32 -15.78 4.19 1.60
C ALA A 32 -15.83 4.87 2.97
N GLY A 33 -14.68 5.08 3.63
CA GLY A 33 -14.59 5.76 4.92
C GLY A 33 -15.16 4.96 6.10
N GLU A 34 -15.51 3.69 5.87
CA GLU A 34 -16.05 2.80 6.88
C GLU A 34 -14.92 2.03 7.58
N ALA A 35 -14.89 2.09 8.91
CA ALA A 35 -13.87 1.42 9.69
C ALA A 35 -14.00 -0.10 9.56
N THR A 36 -13.04 -0.73 8.90
CA THR A 36 -12.96 -2.20 8.74
C THR A 36 -11.57 -2.72 9.09
N PRO A 37 -11.09 -2.55 10.35
CA PRO A 37 -9.71 -2.89 10.73
C PRO A 37 -9.31 -4.33 10.38
N ALA A 38 -10.20 -5.30 10.64
CA ALA A 38 -9.95 -6.71 10.35
C ALA A 38 -9.74 -7.00 8.85
N LEU A 39 -10.34 -6.20 7.96
CA LEU A 39 -10.11 -6.32 6.52
C LEU A 39 -8.70 -5.82 6.17
N PHE A 40 -8.30 -4.65 6.70
CA PHE A 40 -6.96 -4.11 6.48
C PHE A 40 -5.88 -5.03 7.05
N ASP A 41 -6.10 -5.66 8.20
CA ASP A 41 -5.18 -6.65 8.76
C ASP A 41 -5.04 -7.87 7.86
N ALA A 42 -6.16 -8.39 7.34
CA ALA A 42 -6.16 -9.51 6.42
C ALA A 42 -5.47 -9.18 5.08
N VAL A 43 -5.71 -7.99 4.52
CA VAL A 43 -5.03 -7.54 3.29
C VAL A 43 -3.53 -7.39 3.55
N ALA A 44 -3.11 -6.87 4.71
CA ALA A 44 -1.70 -6.71 5.03
C ALA A 44 -1.00 -8.09 5.10
N ALA A 45 -1.61 -9.02 5.83
CA ALA A 45 -1.10 -10.39 5.97
C ALA A 45 -0.95 -11.10 4.61
N ALA A 46 -1.92 -10.94 3.71
CA ALA A 46 -1.85 -11.51 2.37
C ALA A 46 -0.87 -10.78 1.42
N SER A 47 -0.68 -9.47 1.61
CA SER A 47 0.15 -8.65 0.72
C SER A 47 1.64 -8.76 1.03
N VAL A 48 2.04 -8.70 2.31
CA VAL A 48 3.45 -8.68 2.76
C VAL A 48 4.32 -9.77 2.11
N PRO A 49 3.93 -11.07 2.10
CA PRO A 49 4.77 -12.12 1.48
C PRO A 49 4.85 -12.02 -0.05
N ARG A 50 3.98 -11.21 -0.68
CA ARG A 50 3.78 -11.14 -2.14
C ARG A 50 4.17 -9.81 -2.75
N LEU A 51 4.68 -8.84 -1.98
CA LEU A 51 4.96 -7.46 -2.45
C LEU A 51 5.84 -7.39 -3.71
N ARG A 52 6.70 -8.39 -3.95
CA ARG A 52 7.50 -8.50 -5.18
C ARG A 52 6.66 -8.69 -6.45
N GLU A 53 5.45 -9.24 -6.33
CA GLU A 53 4.48 -9.46 -7.41
C GLU A 53 3.68 -8.19 -7.73
N PHE A 54 3.70 -7.19 -6.84
CA PHE A 54 2.97 -5.95 -7.04
C PHE A 54 3.68 -5.08 -8.08
N SER A 55 2.89 -4.41 -8.91
CA SER A 55 3.40 -3.33 -9.76
C SER A 55 3.83 -2.13 -8.90
N PRO A 56 4.68 -1.22 -9.43
CA PRO A 56 5.01 0.05 -8.78
C PRO A 56 3.78 0.83 -8.30
N GLN A 57 2.79 0.97 -9.20
CA GLN A 57 1.52 1.61 -8.89
C GLN A 57 0.74 0.84 -7.81
N GLY A 58 0.77 -0.50 -7.84
CA GLY A 58 0.13 -1.35 -6.85
C GLY A 58 0.69 -1.12 -5.44
N LEU A 59 2.01 -0.99 -5.32
CA LEU A 59 2.70 -0.67 -4.06
C LEU A 59 2.32 0.73 -3.56
N ALA A 60 2.37 1.74 -4.44
CA ALA A 60 2.00 3.12 -4.10
C ALA A 60 0.54 3.23 -3.64
N ASN A 61 -0.38 2.57 -4.35
CA ASN A 61 -1.80 2.54 -4.01
C ASN A 61 -2.07 1.79 -2.71
N LEU A 62 -1.28 0.74 -2.40
CA LEU A 62 -1.43 0.00 -1.16
C LEU A 62 -1.12 0.90 0.04
N VAL A 63 0.05 1.55 0.10
CA VAL A 63 0.37 2.47 1.21
C VAL A 63 -0.55 3.70 1.24
N TRP A 64 -1.02 4.17 0.07
CA TRP A 64 -2.05 5.19 0.02
C TRP A 64 -3.32 4.74 0.74
N ALA A 65 -3.82 3.53 0.48
CA ALA A 65 -5.05 3.04 1.08
C ALA A 65 -4.96 2.98 2.61
N TYR A 66 -3.85 2.50 3.16
CA TYR A 66 -3.65 2.43 4.62
C TYR A 66 -3.54 3.83 5.25
N SER A 67 -2.78 4.74 4.62
CA SER A 67 -2.68 6.12 5.11
C SER A 67 -4.00 6.89 4.97
N ALA A 68 -4.83 6.58 3.97
CA ALA A 68 -6.14 7.18 3.75
C ALA A 68 -7.16 6.68 4.77
N ALA A 69 -7.15 5.38 5.08
CA ALA A 69 -7.99 4.77 6.10
C ALA A 69 -7.58 5.13 7.53
N GLY A 70 -6.37 5.65 7.73
CA GLY A 70 -5.81 5.90 9.06
C GLY A 70 -5.52 4.60 9.82
N HIS A 71 -5.36 3.48 9.11
CA HIS A 71 -5.07 2.17 9.72
C HIS A 71 -3.56 1.99 9.88
N ALA A 72 -3.11 1.85 11.13
CA ALA A 72 -1.69 1.65 11.42
C ALA A 72 -1.23 0.25 10.97
N ALA A 73 -0.22 0.21 10.09
CA ALA A 73 0.35 -1.04 9.59
C ALA A 73 1.87 -0.95 9.42
N PRO A 74 2.64 -0.68 10.50
CA PRO A 74 4.07 -0.39 10.40
C PRO A 74 4.87 -1.46 9.64
N ALA A 75 4.58 -2.75 9.90
CA ALA A 75 5.23 -3.85 9.20
C ALA A 75 4.95 -3.87 7.68
N LEU A 76 3.75 -3.45 7.25
CA LEU A 76 3.44 -3.31 5.83
C LEU A 76 4.20 -2.15 5.22
N PHE A 77 4.27 -1.00 5.91
CA PHE A 77 5.03 0.17 5.43
C PHE A 77 6.53 -0.17 5.29
N ASP A 78 7.11 -0.85 6.27
CA ASP A 78 8.51 -1.30 6.20
C ASP A 78 8.75 -2.26 5.03
N ALA A 79 7.84 -3.22 4.84
CA ALA A 79 7.93 -4.18 3.75
C ALA A 79 7.76 -3.52 2.37
N VAL A 80 6.84 -2.56 2.22
CA VAL A 80 6.67 -1.79 0.98
C VAL A 80 7.88 -0.91 0.72
N ALA A 81 8.46 -0.25 1.73
CA ALA A 81 9.69 0.53 1.57
C ALA A 81 10.84 -0.35 1.03
N ALA A 82 11.06 -1.51 1.64
CA ALA A 82 12.07 -2.47 1.21
C ALA A 82 11.83 -2.99 -0.20
N ALA A 83 10.58 -3.30 -0.57
CA ALA A 83 10.21 -3.77 -1.90
C ALA A 83 10.31 -2.66 -2.98
N SER A 84 10.08 -1.41 -2.61
CA SER A 84 10.04 -0.27 -3.54
C SER A 84 11.43 0.29 -3.83
N ALA A 85 12.30 0.37 -2.82
CA ALA A 85 13.64 0.96 -2.93
C ALA A 85 14.47 0.49 -4.15
N PRO A 86 14.61 -0.82 -4.44
CA PRO A 86 15.37 -1.27 -5.61
C PRO A 86 14.66 -1.02 -6.95
N ARG A 87 13.36 -0.70 -6.93
CA ARG A 87 12.47 -0.61 -8.09
C ARG A 87 12.03 0.80 -8.44
N LEU A 88 12.50 1.84 -7.74
CA LEU A 88 12.04 3.23 -7.91
C LEU A 88 12.20 3.80 -9.33
N ARG A 89 13.02 3.18 -10.18
CA ARG A 89 13.12 3.53 -11.60
C ARG A 89 11.89 3.12 -12.41
N GLU A 90 11.19 2.06 -11.99
CA GLU A 90 9.93 1.57 -12.58
C GLU A 90 8.73 2.43 -12.20
N PHE A 91 8.81 3.17 -11.08
CA PHE A 91 7.75 4.06 -10.62
C PHE A 91 7.64 5.26 -11.56
N ASN A 92 6.42 5.63 -11.94
CA ASN A 92 6.19 6.91 -12.60
C ASN A 92 6.27 8.06 -11.56
N PRO A 93 6.36 9.33 -11.99
CA PRO A 93 6.46 10.47 -11.06
C PRO A 93 5.29 10.55 -10.05
N GLN A 94 4.08 10.20 -10.47
CA GLN A 94 2.90 10.20 -9.59
C GLN A 94 3.01 9.12 -8.51
N ASP A 95 3.49 7.92 -8.85
CA ASP A 95 3.67 6.82 -7.90
C ASP A 95 4.71 7.18 -6.82
N LEU A 96 5.80 7.86 -7.20
CA LEU A 96 6.84 8.33 -6.28
C LEU A 96 6.27 9.34 -5.27
N VAL A 97 5.57 10.36 -5.78
CA VAL A 97 4.95 11.40 -4.94
C VAL A 97 3.88 10.79 -4.04
N SER A 98 3.03 9.91 -4.58
CA SER A 98 1.99 9.23 -3.81
C SER A 98 2.58 8.38 -2.68
N THR A 99 3.65 7.64 -2.97
CA THR A 99 4.37 6.84 -1.96
C THR A 99 4.92 7.75 -0.87
N ALA A 100 5.69 8.78 -1.21
CA ALA A 100 6.29 9.68 -0.22
C ALA A 100 5.23 10.38 0.65
N HIS A 101 4.16 10.89 0.03
CA HIS A 101 3.06 11.52 0.75
C HIS A 101 2.34 10.54 1.69
N SER A 102 2.13 9.29 1.27
CA SER A 102 1.47 8.27 2.09
C SER A 102 2.27 7.91 3.34
N PHE A 103 3.61 7.77 3.22
CA PHE A 103 4.49 7.57 4.37
C PHE A 103 4.45 8.76 5.33
N SER A 104 4.53 9.99 4.80
CA SER A 104 4.42 11.20 5.61
C SER A 104 3.07 11.31 6.33
N LYS A 105 1.96 11.03 5.63
CA LYS A 105 0.61 11.08 6.19
C LYS A 105 0.40 10.03 7.27
N ALA A 106 0.97 8.84 7.10
CA ALA A 106 0.94 7.79 8.12
C ALA A 106 1.86 8.08 9.32
N GLY A 107 2.70 9.11 9.25
CA GLY A 107 3.73 9.38 10.27
C GLY A 107 4.80 8.29 10.33
N HIS A 108 4.97 7.50 9.27
CA HIS A 108 5.91 6.38 9.23
C HIS A 108 7.26 6.83 8.67
N SER A 109 8.31 6.70 9.49
CA SER A 109 9.66 7.12 9.10
C SER A 109 10.30 6.12 8.13
N ALA A 110 10.77 6.60 6.98
CA ALA A 110 11.48 5.79 5.98
C ALA A 110 12.60 6.60 5.28
N PRO A 111 13.64 7.04 6.01
CA PRO A 111 14.67 7.94 5.50
C PRO A 111 15.37 7.39 4.25
N ALA A 112 15.75 6.11 4.26
CA ALA A 112 16.39 5.47 3.10
C ALA A 112 15.49 5.45 1.85
N LEU A 113 14.17 5.30 2.01
CA LEU A 113 13.22 5.37 0.90
C LEU A 113 13.15 6.81 0.35
N PHE A 114 13.10 7.82 1.24
CA PHE A 114 13.07 9.22 0.83
C PHE A 114 14.34 9.63 0.08
N ASP A 115 15.52 9.23 0.58
CA ASP A 115 16.80 9.47 -0.09
C ASP A 115 16.82 8.82 -1.49
N ALA A 116 16.31 7.58 -1.58
CA ALA A 116 16.24 6.87 -2.85
C ALA A 116 15.24 7.50 -3.83
N ILE A 117 14.10 8.02 -3.36
CA ILE A 117 13.13 8.77 -4.19
C ILE A 117 13.74 10.08 -4.71
N ALA A 118 14.49 10.80 -3.86
CA ALA A 118 15.18 12.02 -4.25
C ALA A 118 16.24 11.74 -5.34
N ALA A 119 17.08 10.71 -5.13
CA ALA A 119 18.08 10.29 -6.11
C ALA A 119 17.45 9.85 -7.44
N ALA A 120 16.36 9.08 -7.39
CA ALA A 120 15.65 8.64 -8.60
C ALA A 120 14.98 9.79 -9.36
N SER A 121 14.57 10.85 -8.66
CA SER A 121 13.99 12.05 -9.29
C SER A 121 15.05 12.90 -9.96
N ALA A 122 16.22 13.06 -9.34
CA ALA A 122 17.34 13.83 -9.89
C ALA A 122 17.90 13.22 -11.19
N LEU A 123 17.90 11.89 -11.33
CA LEU A 123 18.35 11.20 -12.55
C LEU A 123 17.39 11.35 -13.75
N ARG A 124 16.19 11.89 -13.55
CA ARG A 124 15.19 12.10 -14.60
C ARG A 124 15.18 13.53 -15.16
N LEU A 125 15.97 14.43 -14.58
CA LEU A 125 16.23 15.80 -15.04
C LEU A 125 17.48 15.82 -15.95
#